data_AF-A6VTF0-F1
#
_entry.id   AF-A6VTF0-F1
#
_cell.length_a   1.000
_cell.length_b   1.000
_cell.length_c   1.000
_cell.angle_alpha   90.00
_cell.angle_beta   90.00
_cell.angle_gamma   90.00
#
_symmetry.space_group_name_H-M   'P 1'
#
loop_
_entity.id
_entity.type
_entity.pdbx_description
1 polymer ?
#
loop_
_entity_poly.entity_id
_entity_poly.type
_entity_poly.pdbx_seq_one_letter_code
_entity_poly.pdbx_strand_id
1 'polypeptide(L)'
;MADNYNLPPQAYHQQDDEIDLKELFIALWKGKWIIIFTTFVFAVGGVLYALSQPNTYKAEAVLASANDNKSGGLAGMAAQFGGLASLAGINLSGGGTDSKAMALAILQSRQFINAFINKYDLMVPLMAGEKWSELTDTLQLDSEIYDSQTKTWVREVEPGKSPIPTDWEAYKEFKKLIAVSESKDNGLVTLSITHLSPTIAKQWVDWLVIDLNAWVKKESLDETRRNIGYLEEQIQKTSISDMQSVFYQLIEEQTKNLMLAQVQDEFAFKTIDPAVVPEEKAGPKRALICVLAVLLGGMLGMGIVLIRFAFTKKD
;
A
#
# COMPACT_ATOMS: atom_id res chain seq x y z
N MET A 1 61.89 -6.79 -66.76
CA MET A 1 60.69 -7.62 -66.49
C MET A 1 60.61 -7.78 -64.98
N ALA A 2 59.67 -7.09 -64.35
CA ALA A 2 59.41 -7.23 -62.92
C ALA A 2 58.22 -8.18 -62.78
N ASP A 3 58.47 -9.38 -62.25
CA ASP A 3 57.42 -10.38 -62.07
C ASP A 3 56.53 -9.98 -60.89
N ASN A 4 55.29 -9.68 -61.24
CA ASN A 4 54.25 -9.22 -60.35
C ASN A 4 53.65 -10.45 -59.65
N TYR A 5 54.14 -10.77 -58.44
CA TYR A 5 53.60 -11.84 -57.63
C TYR A 5 52.26 -11.42 -57.03
N ASN A 6 51.19 -11.78 -57.74
CA ASN A 6 49.82 -11.67 -57.25
C ASN A 6 49.59 -12.77 -56.21
N LEU A 7 49.77 -12.43 -54.92
CA LEU A 7 49.44 -13.32 -53.81
C LEU A 7 47.91 -13.56 -53.80
N PRO A 8 47.44 -14.81 -53.65
CA PRO A 8 46.00 -15.06 -53.54
C PRO A 8 45.44 -14.34 -52.30
N PRO A 9 44.19 -13.82 -52.35
CA PRO A 9 43.56 -13.22 -51.18
C PRO A 9 43.52 -14.27 -50.06
N GLN A 10 44.16 -13.98 -48.93
CA GLN A 10 44.00 -14.77 -47.74
C GLN A 10 42.53 -14.66 -47.32
N ALA A 11 41.81 -15.77 -47.42
CA ALA A 11 40.49 -15.89 -46.84
C ALA A 11 40.64 -15.65 -45.34
N TYR A 12 40.20 -14.49 -44.86
CA TYR A 12 39.91 -14.31 -43.45
C TYR A 12 38.79 -15.28 -43.14
N HIS A 13 39.15 -16.45 -42.61
CA HIS A 13 38.19 -17.29 -41.91
C HIS A 13 37.75 -16.45 -40.71
N GLN A 14 36.61 -15.76 -40.85
CA GLN A 14 35.81 -15.45 -39.68
C GLN A 14 35.56 -16.81 -39.04
N GLN A 15 36.29 -17.12 -37.97
CA GLN A 15 35.77 -18.03 -36.97
C GLN A 15 34.48 -17.36 -36.55
N ASP A 16 33.37 -17.78 -37.17
CA ASP A 16 32.09 -17.60 -36.55
C ASP A 16 32.23 -18.30 -35.20
N ASP A 17 32.37 -17.51 -34.14
CA ASP A 17 32.22 -17.92 -32.76
C ASP A 17 30.75 -18.34 -32.58
N GLU A 18 30.33 -19.37 -33.32
CA GLU A 18 29.04 -20.00 -33.13
C GLU A 18 29.10 -20.68 -31.77
N ILE A 19 28.29 -20.16 -30.86
CA ILE A 19 28.10 -20.75 -29.55
C ILE A 19 27.43 -22.12 -29.77
N ASP A 20 28.23 -23.19 -29.81
CA ASP A 20 27.69 -24.54 -29.92
C ASP A 20 26.96 -24.91 -28.62
N LEU A 21 25.63 -25.02 -28.71
CA LEU A 21 24.76 -25.38 -27.60
C LEU A 21 25.14 -26.73 -26.98
N LYS A 22 25.73 -27.63 -27.77
CA LYS A 22 26.21 -28.93 -27.30
C LYS A 22 27.43 -28.81 -26.40
N GLU A 23 28.37 -27.91 -26.72
CA GLU A 23 29.55 -27.66 -25.87
C GLU A 23 29.13 -27.10 -24.51
N LEU A 24 28.19 -26.15 -24.50
CA LEU A 24 27.63 -25.59 -23.26
C LEU A 24 26.98 -26.67 -22.38
N PHE A 25 26.21 -27.58 -22.98
CA PHE A 25 25.58 -28.67 -22.24
C PHE A 25 26.62 -29.62 -21.61
N ILE A 26 27.67 -29.97 -22.36
CA ILE A 26 28.77 -30.82 -21.86
C ILE A 26 29.52 -30.11 -20.74
N ALA A 27 29.77 -28.80 -20.85
CA ALA A 27 30.40 -28.01 -19.82
C ALA A 27 29.59 -28.02 -18.51
N LEU A 28 28.27 -27.80 -18.60
CA LEU A 28 27.35 -27.89 -17.47
C LEU A 28 27.35 -29.29 -16.84
N TRP A 29 27.35 -30.35 -17.66
CA TRP A 29 27.39 -31.73 -17.17
C TRP A 29 28.70 -32.08 -16.43
N LYS A 30 29.84 -31.57 -16.91
CA LYS A 30 31.14 -31.72 -16.23
C LYS A 30 31.15 -30.97 -14.90
N GLY A 31 30.51 -29.81 -14.84
CA GLY A 31 30.38 -28.98 -13.64
C GLY A 31 29.26 -29.37 -12.68
N LYS A 32 28.57 -30.50 -12.87
CA LYS A 32 27.38 -30.89 -12.10
C LYS A 32 27.56 -30.85 -10.57
N TRP A 33 28.75 -31.17 -10.07
CA TRP A 33 29.04 -31.11 -8.63
C TRP A 33 29.05 -29.69 -8.08
N ILE A 34 29.52 -28.71 -8.86
CA ILE A 34 29.46 -27.30 -8.50
C ILE A 34 27.99 -26.87 -8.44
N ILE A 35 27.20 -27.21 -9.47
CA ILE A 35 25.78 -26.87 -9.53
C ILE A 35 25.02 -27.49 -8.36
N ILE A 36 25.24 -28.78 -8.07
CA ILE A 36 24.59 -29.49 -6.95
C ILE A 36 24.97 -28.84 -5.63
N PHE A 37 26.24 -28.56 -5.40
CA PHE A 37 26.71 -27.97 -4.15
C PHE A 37 26.13 -26.57 -3.92
N THR A 38 26.19 -25.68 -4.92
CA THR A 38 25.63 -24.32 -4.80
C THR A 38 24.13 -24.37 -4.61
N THR A 39 23.42 -25.23 -5.35
CA THR A 39 21.97 -25.41 -5.20
C THR A 39 21.62 -25.92 -3.81
N PHE A 40 22.38 -26.88 -3.27
CA PHE A 40 22.16 -27.43 -1.93
C PHE A 40 22.35 -26.37 -0.84
N VAL A 41 23.43 -25.58 -0.90
CA VAL A 41 23.69 -24.50 0.06
C VAL A 41 22.55 -23.47 0.06
N PHE A 42 22.10 -23.05 -1.13
CA PHE A 42 20.98 -22.13 -1.26
C PHE A 42 19.65 -22.75 -0.81
N ALA A 43 19.41 -24.03 -1.06
CA ALA A 43 18.22 -24.75 -0.60
C ALA A 43 18.16 -24.77 0.93
N VAL A 44 19.25 -25.17 1.59
CA VAL A 44 19.35 -25.20 3.05
C VAL A 44 19.19 -23.79 3.64
N GLY A 45 19.92 -22.81 3.09
CA GLY A 45 19.81 -21.41 3.52
C GLY A 45 18.39 -20.85 3.35
N GLY A 46 17.73 -21.16 2.23
CA GLY A 46 16.36 -20.75 1.96
C GLY A 46 15.35 -21.33 2.94
N VAL A 47 15.49 -22.62 3.30
CA VAL A 47 14.65 -23.27 4.31
C VAL A 47 14.87 -22.64 5.69
N LEU A 48 16.12 -22.46 6.12
CA LEU A 48 16.45 -21.83 7.40
C LEU A 48 15.88 -20.42 7.49
N TYR A 49 16.06 -19.61 6.45
CA TYR A 49 15.51 -18.26 6.38
C TYR A 49 13.97 -18.27 6.43
N ALA A 50 13.32 -19.13 5.64
CA ALA A 50 11.86 -19.21 5.59
C ALA A 50 11.23 -19.63 6.92
N LEU A 51 11.91 -20.50 7.70
CA LEU A 51 11.47 -20.92 9.02
C LEU A 51 11.73 -19.89 10.11
N SER A 52 12.77 -19.06 9.96
CA SER A 52 13.12 -18.00 10.90
C SER A 52 12.14 -16.82 10.87
N GLN A 53 11.43 -16.62 9.76
CA GLN A 53 10.48 -15.51 9.63
C GLN A 53 9.15 -15.82 10.35
N PRO A 54 8.65 -14.91 11.20
CA PRO A 54 7.40 -15.11 11.92
C PRO A 54 6.21 -15.16 10.96
N ASN A 55 5.15 -15.84 11.37
CA ASN A 55 3.91 -15.84 10.61
C ASN A 55 3.24 -14.46 10.74
N THR A 56 2.61 -14.02 9.65
CA THR A 56 1.77 -12.81 9.65
C THR A 56 0.36 -13.16 9.22
N TYR A 57 -0.59 -12.39 9.71
CA TYR A 57 -2.01 -12.59 9.56
C TYR A 57 -2.63 -11.32 8.97
N LYS A 58 -3.58 -11.49 8.06
CA LYS A 58 -4.19 -10.39 7.33
C LYS A 58 -5.68 -10.32 7.66
N ALA A 59 -6.11 -9.22 8.25
CA ALA A 59 -7.53 -8.91 8.44
C ALA A 59 -7.96 -7.90 7.37
N GLU A 60 -9.21 -8.00 6.90
CA GLU A 60 -9.72 -7.18 5.81
C GLU A 60 -11.17 -6.77 6.08
N ALA A 61 -11.55 -5.56 5.66
CA ALA A 61 -12.93 -5.11 5.60
C ALA A 61 -13.25 -4.64 4.18
N VAL A 62 -14.46 -4.97 3.71
CA VAL A 62 -14.96 -4.58 2.40
C VAL A 62 -15.93 -3.41 2.56
N LEU A 63 -15.66 -2.33 1.83
CA LEU A 63 -16.29 -1.04 1.97
C LEU A 63 -16.91 -0.59 0.64
N ALA A 64 -18.09 0.01 0.70
CA ALA A 64 -18.73 0.71 -0.41
C ALA A 64 -18.74 2.21 -0.15
N SER A 65 -18.55 3.03 -1.19
CA SER A 65 -18.67 4.48 -1.07
C SER A 65 -20.08 4.87 -0.64
N ALA A 66 -20.19 5.65 0.44
CA ALA A 66 -21.48 6.05 0.97
C ALA A 66 -22.18 7.11 0.09
N ASN A 67 -21.44 7.75 -0.82
CA ASN A 67 -21.93 8.85 -1.65
C ASN A 67 -22.28 8.42 -3.09
N ASP A 68 -21.93 7.20 -3.52
CA ASP A 68 -22.24 6.72 -4.88
C ASP A 68 -23.75 6.66 -5.16
N ASN A 69 -24.56 6.51 -4.10
CA ASN A 69 -26.02 6.44 -4.18
C ASN A 69 -26.73 7.81 -4.07
N LYS A 70 -26.02 8.92 -3.85
CA LYS A 70 -26.62 10.27 -3.76
C LYS A 70 -26.85 10.92 -5.14
N SER A 71 -26.45 10.24 -6.22
CA SER A 71 -26.66 10.65 -7.61
C SER A 71 -28.15 10.77 -8.02
N GLY A 72 -29.08 10.12 -7.32
CA GLY A 72 -30.50 10.14 -7.69
C GLY A 72 -31.23 11.47 -7.47
N GLY A 73 -30.84 12.27 -6.45
CA GLY A 73 -31.52 13.53 -6.12
C GLY A 73 -31.04 14.73 -6.94
N LEU A 74 -29.72 14.82 -7.18
CA LEU A 74 -29.14 15.86 -8.03
C LEU A 74 -29.29 15.56 -9.53
N ALA A 75 -29.35 14.28 -9.96
CA ALA A 75 -29.62 13.95 -11.36
C ALA A 75 -31.01 14.43 -11.82
N GLY A 76 -32.00 14.45 -10.92
CA GLY A 76 -33.33 15.00 -11.20
C GLY A 76 -33.31 16.51 -11.49
N MET A 77 -32.50 17.28 -10.76
CA MET A 77 -32.33 18.73 -11.00
C MET A 77 -31.39 19.01 -12.19
N ALA A 78 -30.32 18.22 -12.35
CA ALA A 78 -29.43 18.31 -13.50
C ALA A 78 -30.15 17.96 -14.81
N ALA A 79 -31.16 17.09 -14.81
CA ALA A 79 -32.03 16.86 -15.96
C ALA A 79 -32.90 18.10 -16.29
N GLN A 80 -33.35 18.84 -15.26
CA GLN A 80 -34.22 20.01 -15.42
C GLN A 80 -33.45 21.30 -15.79
N PHE A 81 -32.19 21.43 -15.37
CA PHE A 81 -31.34 22.61 -15.62
C PHE A 81 -30.11 22.34 -16.50
N GLY A 82 -29.74 21.09 -16.76
CA GLY A 82 -28.54 20.69 -17.51
C GLY A 82 -28.56 21.04 -19.00
N GLY A 83 -29.74 21.24 -19.57
CA GLY A 83 -29.88 21.77 -20.94
C GLY A 83 -29.37 23.22 -21.10
N LEU A 84 -29.34 24.01 -20.03
CA LEU A 84 -28.88 25.40 -20.04
C LEU A 84 -27.44 25.54 -19.53
N ALA A 85 -27.03 24.69 -18.58
CA ALA A 85 -25.67 24.65 -18.04
C ALA A 85 -24.62 24.16 -19.07
N SER A 86 -24.98 23.19 -19.92
CA SER A 86 -24.11 22.69 -21.00
C SER A 86 -23.83 23.74 -22.08
N LEU A 87 -24.78 24.64 -22.35
CA LEU A 87 -24.62 25.76 -23.29
C LEU A 87 -23.68 26.86 -22.76
N ALA A 88 -23.52 26.98 -21.44
CA ALA A 88 -22.60 27.93 -20.80
C ALA A 88 -21.17 27.37 -20.63
N GLY A 89 -20.90 26.12 -21.05
CA GLY A 89 -19.59 25.47 -20.92
C GLY A 89 -19.22 25.07 -19.48
N ILE A 90 -20.16 25.17 -18.53
CA ILE A 90 -19.92 24.82 -17.13
C ILE A 90 -20.39 23.39 -16.92
N ASN A 91 -19.42 22.49 -16.75
CA ASN A 91 -19.69 21.07 -16.56
C ASN A 91 -20.14 20.81 -15.11
N LEU A 92 -21.43 21.02 -14.81
CA LEU A 92 -22.04 20.74 -13.50
C LEU A 92 -22.22 19.23 -13.23
N SER A 93 -21.80 18.35 -14.15
CA SER A 93 -21.91 16.88 -14.01
C SER A 93 -20.65 16.18 -13.51
N GLY A 94 -19.59 16.92 -13.11
CA GLY A 94 -18.29 16.32 -12.76
C GLY A 94 -17.52 17.02 -11.64
N GLY A 95 -18.18 17.79 -10.78
CA GLY A 95 -17.54 18.62 -9.76
C GLY A 95 -17.62 18.10 -8.32
N GLY A 96 -18.08 16.88 -8.09
CA GLY A 96 -17.86 16.23 -6.81
C GLY A 96 -16.44 15.67 -6.83
N THR A 97 -15.52 16.25 -6.07
CA THR A 97 -14.30 15.55 -5.67
C THR A 97 -14.74 14.15 -5.25
N ASP A 98 -14.28 13.12 -5.96
CA ASP A 98 -14.70 11.75 -5.72
C ASP A 98 -14.51 11.48 -4.22
N SER A 99 -15.61 11.44 -3.46
CA SER A 99 -15.56 11.42 -1.99
C SER A 99 -14.82 10.18 -1.51
N LYS A 100 -14.89 9.11 -2.32
CA LYS A 100 -14.08 7.91 -2.21
C LYS A 100 -12.60 8.22 -2.39
N ALA A 101 -12.19 8.86 -3.50
CA ALA A 101 -10.78 9.24 -3.72
C ALA A 101 -10.22 10.14 -2.60
N MET A 102 -11.01 11.09 -2.11
CA MET A 102 -10.60 11.93 -0.98
C MET A 102 -10.42 11.11 0.31
N ALA A 103 -11.38 10.22 0.62
CA ALA A 103 -11.26 9.33 1.78
C ALA A 103 -10.04 8.39 1.65
N LEU A 104 -9.78 7.85 0.46
CA LEU A 104 -8.58 7.04 0.18
C LEU A 104 -7.29 7.85 0.37
N ALA A 105 -7.26 9.11 -0.07
CA ALA A 105 -6.12 9.99 0.13
C ALA A 105 -5.88 10.32 1.61
N ILE A 106 -6.95 10.56 2.38
CA ILE A 106 -6.86 10.79 3.84
C ILE A 106 -6.30 9.55 4.54
N LEU A 107 -6.81 8.37 4.20
CA LEU A 107 -6.36 7.10 4.76
C LEU A 107 -4.86 6.83 4.52
N GLN A 108 -4.30 7.34 3.42
CA GLN A 108 -2.87 7.27 3.12
C GLN A 108 -2.05 8.46 3.64
N SER A 109 -2.68 9.45 4.28
CA SER A 109 -2.01 10.67 4.72
C SER A 109 -1.27 10.47 6.05
N ARG A 110 -0.13 11.16 6.18
CA ARG A 110 0.66 11.16 7.44
C ARG A 110 -0.13 11.72 8.61
N GLN A 111 -0.92 12.76 8.38
CA GLN A 111 -1.68 13.44 9.43
C GLN A 111 -2.73 12.51 10.05
N PHE A 112 -3.50 11.81 9.22
CA PHE A 112 -4.49 10.83 9.68
C PHE A 112 -3.83 9.65 10.40
N ILE A 113 -2.81 9.03 9.79
CA ILE A 113 -2.15 7.86 10.36
C ILE A 113 -1.44 8.18 11.68
N ASN A 114 -0.76 9.32 11.79
CA ASN A 114 -0.11 9.69 13.05
C ASN A 114 -1.14 10.02 14.14
N ALA A 115 -2.25 10.69 13.78
CA ALA A 115 -3.34 10.92 14.72
C ALA A 115 -3.96 9.59 15.20
N PHE A 116 -4.12 8.61 14.30
CA PHE A 116 -4.58 7.26 14.62
C PHE A 116 -3.62 6.52 15.56
N ILE A 117 -2.33 6.50 15.24
CA ILE A 117 -1.29 5.87 16.07
C ILE A 117 -1.27 6.47 17.47
N ASN A 118 -1.32 7.81 17.58
CA ASN A 118 -1.29 8.51 18.85
C ASN A 118 -2.58 8.34 19.65
N LYS A 119 -3.75 8.28 18.99
CA LYS A 119 -5.04 8.11 19.66
C LYS A 119 -5.18 6.75 20.35
N TYR A 120 -4.62 5.70 19.77
CA TYR A 120 -4.72 4.32 20.29
C TYR A 120 -3.40 3.82 20.91
N ASP A 121 -2.43 4.71 21.15
CA ASP A 121 -1.11 4.38 21.72
C ASP A 121 -0.39 3.23 20.99
N LEU A 122 -0.48 3.20 19.65
CA LEU A 122 -0.01 2.08 18.84
C LEU A 122 1.50 2.04 18.65
N MET A 123 2.23 3.04 19.14
CA MET A 123 3.68 3.16 18.92
C MET A 123 4.45 1.91 19.38
N VAL A 124 4.12 1.39 20.57
CA VAL A 124 4.78 0.21 21.14
C VAL A 124 4.52 -1.05 20.32
N PRO A 125 3.25 -1.48 20.11
CA PRO A 125 2.99 -2.69 19.31
C PRO A 125 3.46 -2.56 17.86
N LEU A 126 3.48 -1.34 17.30
CA LEU A 126 3.94 -1.08 15.93
C LEU A 126 5.46 -1.22 15.77
N MET A 127 6.25 -0.66 16.70
CA MET A 127 7.70 -0.55 16.55
C MET A 127 8.48 -1.65 17.27
N ALA A 128 7.93 -2.22 18.34
CA ALA A 128 8.61 -3.21 19.17
C ALA A 128 8.01 -4.63 19.06
N GLY A 129 6.97 -4.85 18.25
CA GLY A 129 6.39 -6.18 18.06
C GLY A 129 7.35 -7.12 17.33
N GLU A 130 7.76 -8.23 17.97
CA GLU A 130 8.72 -9.20 17.40
C GLU A 130 8.03 -10.51 17.00
N LYS A 131 7.24 -11.07 17.93
CA LYS A 131 6.61 -12.38 17.79
C LYS A 131 5.22 -12.35 18.39
N TRP A 132 4.36 -13.27 17.96
CA TRP A 132 3.05 -13.46 18.55
C TRP A 132 2.93 -14.88 19.12
N SER A 133 2.36 -15.00 20.31
CA SER A 133 2.10 -16.29 20.95
C SER A 133 0.64 -16.67 20.78
N GLU A 134 0.40 -17.77 20.07
CA GLU A 134 -0.94 -18.29 19.79
C GLU A 134 -1.70 -18.74 21.05
N LEU A 135 -0.98 -19.26 22.05
CA LEU A 135 -1.58 -19.80 23.28
C LEU A 135 -2.18 -18.70 24.17
N THR A 136 -1.54 -17.54 24.22
CA THR A 136 -1.92 -16.42 25.10
C THR A 136 -2.57 -15.26 24.35
N ASP A 137 -2.59 -15.32 23.02
CA ASP A 137 -2.98 -14.23 22.13
C ASP A 137 -2.28 -12.89 22.46
N THR A 138 -0.98 -12.96 22.79
CA THR A 138 -0.20 -11.78 23.15
C THR A 138 0.94 -11.54 22.17
N LEU A 139 1.10 -10.27 21.78
CA LEU A 139 2.28 -9.79 21.08
C LEU A 139 3.47 -9.73 22.05
N GLN A 140 4.52 -10.48 21.73
CA GLN A 140 5.80 -10.43 22.42
C GLN A 140 6.62 -9.28 21.83
N LEU A 141 7.09 -8.42 22.72
CA LEU A 141 7.88 -7.25 22.37
C LEU A 141 9.37 -7.58 22.39
N ASP A 142 10.11 -6.99 21.47
CA ASP A 142 11.56 -7.00 21.45
C ASP A 142 12.10 -6.17 22.62
N SER A 143 12.72 -6.85 23.58
CA SER A 143 13.33 -6.23 24.75
C SER A 143 14.54 -5.34 24.42
N GLU A 144 15.16 -5.50 23.24
CA GLU A 144 16.24 -4.62 22.76
C GLU A 144 15.70 -3.28 22.25
N ILE A 145 14.40 -3.21 21.91
CA ILE A 145 13.74 -2.00 21.42
C ILE A 145 12.96 -1.32 22.53
N TYR A 146 12.22 -2.09 23.32
CA TYR A 146 11.31 -1.58 24.34
C TYR A 146 11.31 -2.43 25.61
N ASP A 147 11.63 -1.80 26.74
CA ASP A 147 11.55 -2.44 28.04
C ASP A 147 10.13 -2.35 28.59
N SER A 148 9.47 -3.50 28.68
CA SER A 148 8.10 -3.63 29.17
C SER A 148 7.95 -3.36 30.67
N GLN A 149 9.02 -3.52 31.47
CA GLN A 149 8.97 -3.29 32.92
C GLN A 149 9.08 -1.81 33.24
N THR A 150 10.05 -1.13 32.63
CA THR A 150 10.27 0.32 32.84
C THR A 150 9.39 1.19 31.94
N LYS A 151 8.75 0.60 30.91
CA LYS A 151 7.96 1.27 29.88
C LYS A 151 8.79 2.30 29.08
N THR A 152 10.06 2.00 28.84
CA THR A 152 10.99 2.89 28.16
C THR A 152 11.54 2.31 26.87
N TRP A 153 11.84 3.19 25.92
CA TRP A 153 12.52 2.85 24.67
C TRP A 153 14.01 2.70 24.95
N VAL A 154 14.55 1.52 24.68
CA VAL A 154 15.96 1.16 24.95
C VAL A 154 16.77 0.94 23.67
N ARG A 155 16.15 1.19 22.51
CA ARG A 155 16.79 1.00 21.19
C ARG A 155 18.09 1.80 21.03
N GLU A 156 19.08 1.17 20.39
CA GLU A 156 20.29 1.86 19.96
C GLU A 156 20.00 2.80 18.80
N VAL A 157 20.40 4.06 18.93
CA VAL A 157 20.21 5.10 17.92
C VAL A 157 21.50 5.86 17.68
N GLU A 158 21.66 6.39 16.46
CA GLU A 158 22.81 7.23 16.12
C GLU A 158 22.95 8.41 17.10
N PRO A 159 24.19 8.87 17.39
CA PRO A 159 24.42 10.00 18.27
C PRO A 159 23.58 11.22 17.88
N GLY A 160 22.79 11.74 18.82
CA GLY A 160 21.93 12.91 18.61
C GLY A 160 20.48 12.60 18.19
N LYS A 161 20.11 11.32 18.03
CA LYS A 161 18.71 10.90 17.83
C LYS A 161 18.06 10.46 19.14
N SER A 162 16.73 10.56 19.20
CA SER A 162 15.94 10.09 20.35
C SER A 162 15.72 8.57 20.26
N PRO A 163 15.85 7.84 21.39
CA PRO A 163 15.40 6.45 21.47
C PRO A 163 13.89 6.30 21.23
N ILE A 164 13.09 7.33 21.53
CA ILE A 164 11.66 7.33 21.25
C ILE A 164 11.45 7.44 19.73
N PRO A 165 10.71 6.52 19.10
CA PRO A 165 10.40 6.60 17.68
C PRO A 165 9.67 7.89 17.34
N THR A 166 10.06 8.47 16.21
CA THR A 166 9.39 9.67 15.68
C THR A 166 8.12 9.29 14.93
N ASP A 167 7.19 10.26 14.82
CA ASP A 167 6.01 10.19 13.96
C ASP A 167 6.33 9.75 12.52
N TRP A 168 7.50 10.13 12.00
CA TRP A 168 7.92 9.73 10.66
C TRP A 168 8.30 8.25 10.57
N GLU A 169 9.01 7.73 11.56
CA GLU A 169 9.34 6.31 11.65
C GLU A 169 8.07 5.48 11.83
N ALA A 170 7.18 5.90 12.72
CA ALA A 170 5.90 5.25 12.98
C ALA A 170 5.05 5.17 11.70
N TYR A 171 4.86 6.28 10.99
CA TYR A 171 4.15 6.29 9.71
C TYR A 171 4.77 5.32 8.69
N LYS A 172 6.11 5.29 8.59
CA LYS A 172 6.81 4.45 7.63
C LYS A 172 6.58 2.96 7.92
N GLU A 173 6.65 2.55 9.18
CA GLU A 173 6.37 1.17 9.57
C GLU A 173 4.89 0.82 9.39
N PHE A 174 3.98 1.71 9.81
CA PHE A 174 2.54 1.50 9.65
C PHE A 174 2.14 1.33 8.18
N LYS A 175 2.74 2.12 7.28
CA LYS A 175 2.48 2.06 5.84
C LYS A 175 2.79 0.69 5.22
N LYS A 176 3.69 -0.10 5.81
CA LYS A 176 3.99 -1.47 5.35
C LYS A 176 2.89 -2.46 5.71
N LEU A 177 2.11 -2.17 6.76
CA LEU A 177 1.08 -3.06 7.30
C LEU A 177 -0.28 -2.83 6.65
N ILE A 178 -0.61 -1.56 6.36
CA ILE A 178 -1.85 -1.18 5.69
C ILE A 178 -1.78 -1.38 4.18
N ALA A 179 -2.81 -2.01 3.61
CA ALA A 179 -3.01 -2.08 2.17
C ALA A 179 -4.47 -1.76 1.84
N VAL A 180 -4.66 -0.95 0.79
CA VAL A 180 -5.96 -0.55 0.29
C VAL A 180 -6.02 -0.88 -1.20
N SER A 181 -7.09 -1.55 -1.62
CA SER A 181 -7.32 -1.91 -3.01
C SER A 181 -8.76 -1.62 -3.40
N GLU A 182 -8.98 -1.31 -4.67
CA GLU A 182 -10.31 -1.11 -5.24
C GLU A 182 -10.55 -2.15 -6.32
N SER A 183 -11.69 -2.83 -6.24
CA SER A 183 -12.14 -3.75 -7.26
C SER A 183 -12.60 -2.98 -8.49
N LYS A 184 -12.02 -3.29 -9.66
CA LYS A 184 -12.38 -2.65 -10.93
C LYS A 184 -13.79 -3.01 -11.40
N ASP A 185 -14.33 -4.13 -10.93
CA ASP A 185 -15.60 -4.67 -11.42
C ASP A 185 -16.81 -4.04 -10.71
N ASN A 186 -16.69 -3.78 -9.41
CA ASN A 186 -17.80 -3.31 -8.58
C ASN A 186 -17.48 -2.04 -7.75
N GLY A 187 -16.27 -1.48 -7.87
CA GLY A 187 -15.86 -0.27 -7.17
C GLY A 187 -15.75 -0.42 -5.64
N LEU A 188 -15.84 -1.65 -5.11
CA LEU A 188 -15.69 -1.90 -3.69
C LEU A 188 -14.23 -1.74 -3.27
N VAL A 189 -14.04 -1.11 -2.12
CA VAL A 189 -12.73 -0.88 -1.52
C VAL A 189 -12.48 -1.96 -0.48
N THR A 190 -11.33 -2.63 -0.55
CA THR A 190 -10.85 -3.54 0.47
C THR A 190 -9.73 -2.87 1.25
N LEU A 191 -9.98 -2.61 2.53
CA LEU A 191 -8.97 -2.14 3.49
C LEU A 191 -8.45 -3.34 4.27
N SER A 192 -7.14 -3.49 4.35
CA SER A 192 -6.51 -4.58 5.07
C SER A 192 -5.32 -4.16 5.90
N ILE A 193 -5.10 -4.87 7.00
CA ILE A 193 -3.92 -4.77 7.87
C ILE A 193 -3.28 -6.14 7.96
N THR A 194 -1.99 -6.21 7.67
CA THR A 194 -1.16 -7.40 7.88
C THR A 194 -0.32 -7.21 9.15
N HIS A 195 -0.48 -8.07 10.14
CA HIS A 195 0.20 -7.95 11.43
C HIS A 195 0.59 -9.33 12.00
N LEU A 196 1.48 -9.36 12.99
CA LEU A 196 1.92 -10.59 13.66
C LEU A 196 0.80 -11.24 14.49
N SER A 197 0.00 -10.41 15.16
CA SER A 197 -1.19 -10.83 15.91
C SER A 197 -2.45 -10.68 15.04
N PRO A 198 -3.27 -11.74 14.89
CA PRO A 198 -4.51 -11.71 14.12
C PRO A 198 -5.60 -10.85 14.78
N THR A 199 -5.66 -10.80 16.11
CA THR A 199 -6.62 -9.97 16.85
C THR A 199 -6.30 -8.49 16.72
N ILE A 200 -5.02 -8.12 16.83
CA ILE A 200 -4.57 -6.75 16.57
C ILE A 200 -4.85 -6.34 15.11
N ALA A 201 -4.59 -7.22 14.14
CA ALA A 201 -4.88 -6.94 12.73
C ALA A 201 -6.35 -6.54 12.53
N LYS A 202 -7.28 -7.36 13.06
CA LYS A 202 -8.72 -7.10 12.98
C LYS A 202 -9.10 -5.80 13.69
N GLN A 203 -8.60 -5.62 14.91
CA GLN A 203 -8.88 -4.44 15.72
C GLN A 203 -8.45 -3.14 15.02
N TRP A 204 -7.27 -3.13 14.38
CA TRP A 204 -6.78 -1.97 13.66
C TRP A 204 -7.60 -1.66 12.42
N VAL A 205 -8.07 -2.68 11.68
CA VAL A 205 -8.98 -2.46 10.54
C VAL A 205 -10.27 -1.80 11.01
N ASP A 206 -10.91 -2.33 12.06
CA ASP A 206 -12.15 -1.76 12.59
C ASP A 206 -11.96 -0.29 12.99
N TRP A 207 -10.93 0.00 13.76
CA TRP A 207 -10.65 1.36 14.22
C TRP A 207 -10.31 2.30 13.07
N LEU A 208 -9.58 1.83 12.05
CA LEU A 208 -9.29 2.64 10.86
C LEU A 208 -10.58 3.01 10.11
N VAL A 209 -11.53 2.08 9.95
CA VAL A 209 -12.81 2.35 9.28
C VAL A 209 -13.63 3.37 10.06
N ILE A 210 -13.70 3.21 11.39
CA ILE A 210 -14.43 4.14 12.28
C ILE A 210 -13.79 5.54 12.22
N ASP A 211 -12.48 5.61 12.40
CA ASP A 211 -11.77 6.89 12.46
C ASP A 211 -11.73 7.59 11.11
N LEU A 212 -11.63 6.85 10.01
CA LEU A 212 -11.69 7.42 8.67
C LEU A 212 -13.06 8.06 8.42
N ASN A 213 -14.14 7.36 8.74
CA ASN A 213 -15.50 7.90 8.61
C ASN A 213 -15.69 9.16 9.48
N ALA A 214 -15.25 9.12 10.74
CA ALA A 214 -15.32 10.26 11.64
C ALA A 214 -14.48 11.45 11.16
N TRP A 215 -13.30 11.19 10.62
CA TRP A 215 -12.40 12.23 10.09
C TRP A 215 -13.00 12.93 8.89
N VAL A 216 -13.44 12.16 7.88
CA VAL A 216 -14.03 12.72 6.65
C VAL A 216 -15.32 13.47 6.97
N LYS A 217 -16.16 12.93 7.86
CA LYS A 217 -17.37 13.61 8.36
C LYS A 217 -17.02 14.94 9.01
N LYS A 218 -16.04 14.97 9.90
CA LYS A 218 -15.62 16.19 10.59
C LYS A 218 -15.13 17.24 9.60
N GLU A 219 -14.24 16.87 8.67
CA GLU A 219 -13.71 17.80 7.67
C GLU A 219 -14.84 18.39 6.81
N SER A 220 -15.76 17.54 6.34
CA SER A 220 -16.91 17.98 5.53
C SER A 220 -17.88 18.89 6.29
N LEU A 221 -18.15 18.59 7.58
CA LEU A 221 -18.97 19.44 8.43
C LEU A 221 -18.31 20.80 8.70
N ASP A 222 -17.00 20.81 8.92
CA ASP A 222 -16.25 22.04 9.16
C ASP A 222 -16.16 22.89 7.89
N GLU A 223 -16.01 22.28 6.71
CA GLU A 223 -16.11 22.96 5.41
C GLU A 223 -17.50 23.59 5.21
N THR A 224 -18.57 22.81 5.46
CA THR A 224 -19.95 23.29 5.29
C THR A 224 -20.25 24.47 6.22
N ARG A 225 -19.77 24.43 7.47
CA ARG A 225 -19.90 25.55 8.43
C ARG A 225 -19.18 26.81 7.95
N ARG A 226 -17.98 26.67 7.39
CA ARG A 226 -17.24 27.81 6.79
C ARG A 226 -18.00 28.41 5.61
N ASN A 227 -18.58 27.56 4.75
CA ASN A 227 -19.37 28.02 3.61
C ASN A 227 -20.63 28.78 4.05
N ILE A 228 -21.35 28.27 5.05
CA ILE A 228 -22.51 28.97 5.63
C ILE A 228 -22.10 30.34 6.18
N GLY A 229 -21.03 30.40 6.99
CA GLY A 229 -20.54 31.67 7.54
C GLY A 229 -20.15 32.69 6.47
N TYR A 230 -19.56 32.24 5.36
CA TYR A 230 -19.26 33.10 4.21
C TYR A 230 -20.53 33.65 3.54
N LEU A 231 -21.55 32.81 3.32
CA LEU A 231 -22.82 33.23 2.72
C LEU A 231 -23.56 34.23 3.63
N GLU A 232 -23.56 33.99 4.94
CA GLU A 232 -24.12 34.93 5.93
C GLU A 232 -23.43 36.30 5.88
N GLU A 233 -22.10 36.33 5.70
CA GLU A 233 -21.34 37.57 5.54
C GLU A 233 -21.71 38.30 4.23
N GLN A 234 -21.91 37.57 3.11
CA GLN A 234 -22.31 38.19 1.83
C GLN A 234 -23.72 38.80 1.89
N ILE A 235 -24.66 38.17 2.60
CA ILE A 235 -26.02 38.72 2.80
C ILE A 235 -25.96 40.11 3.46
N GLN A 236 -25.08 40.31 4.44
CA GLN A 236 -24.93 41.59 5.13
C GLN A 236 -24.34 42.70 4.22
N LYS A 237 -23.53 42.32 3.23
CA LYS A 237 -22.86 43.24 2.30
C LYS A 237 -23.71 43.56 1.07
N THR A 238 -24.68 42.71 0.74
CA THR A 238 -25.54 42.86 -0.44
C THR A 238 -26.86 43.51 -0.07
N SER A 239 -27.19 44.62 -0.73
CA SER A 239 -28.45 45.36 -0.54
C SER A 239 -29.58 44.94 -1.50
N ILE A 240 -29.28 44.11 -2.50
CA ILE A 240 -30.24 43.67 -3.52
C ILE A 240 -31.04 42.48 -2.99
N SER A 241 -32.36 42.66 -2.81
CA SER A 241 -33.26 41.63 -2.26
C SER A 241 -33.25 40.33 -3.04
N ASP A 242 -33.18 40.38 -4.37
CA ASP A 242 -33.16 39.17 -5.21
C ASP A 242 -31.89 38.34 -4.99
N MET A 243 -30.75 39.00 -4.82
CA MET A 243 -29.47 38.33 -4.55
C MET A 243 -29.44 37.76 -3.12
N GLN A 244 -30.02 38.47 -2.14
CA GLN A 244 -30.20 37.94 -0.78
C GLN A 244 -31.06 36.67 -0.78
N SER A 245 -32.13 36.63 -1.58
CA SER A 245 -32.98 35.44 -1.74
C SER A 245 -32.19 34.22 -2.21
N VAL A 246 -31.31 34.40 -3.21
CA VAL A 246 -30.42 33.33 -3.69
C VAL A 246 -29.47 32.86 -2.58
N PHE A 247 -28.86 33.76 -1.80
CA PHE A 247 -28.00 33.37 -0.69
C PHE A 247 -28.76 32.61 0.41
N TYR A 248 -29.99 33.02 0.75
CA TYR A 248 -30.81 32.27 1.71
C TYR A 248 -31.12 30.84 1.21
N GLN A 249 -31.42 30.67 -0.07
CA GLN A 249 -31.63 29.35 -0.67
C GLN A 249 -30.36 28.48 -0.58
N LEU A 250 -29.18 29.05 -0.86
CA LEU A 250 -27.92 28.33 -0.72
C LEU A 250 -27.65 27.94 0.75
N ILE A 251 -27.89 28.85 1.71
CA ILE A 251 -27.75 28.54 3.13
C ILE A 251 -28.72 27.43 3.56
N GLU A 252 -29.96 27.46 3.10
CA GLU A 252 -30.94 26.40 3.35
C GLU A 252 -30.43 25.05 2.85
N GLU A 253 -29.91 24.99 1.62
CA GLU A 253 -29.32 23.78 1.04
C GLU A 253 -28.13 23.28 1.86
N GLN A 254 -27.18 24.15 2.20
CA GLN A 254 -26.01 23.80 3.01
C GLN A 254 -26.42 23.31 4.42
N THR A 255 -27.39 23.97 5.02
CA THR A 255 -27.92 23.61 6.36
C THR A 255 -28.57 22.23 6.32
N LYS A 256 -29.35 21.92 5.29
CA LYS A 256 -29.93 20.58 5.08
C LYS A 256 -28.83 19.52 4.95
N ASN A 257 -27.80 19.77 4.14
CA ASN A 257 -26.67 18.85 3.97
C ASN A 257 -25.93 18.63 5.30
N LEU A 258 -25.67 19.70 6.06
CA LEU A 258 -25.05 19.65 7.37
C LEU A 258 -25.87 18.85 8.40
N MET A 259 -27.20 19.00 8.40
CA MET A 259 -28.09 18.22 9.28
C MET A 259 -28.07 16.73 8.93
N LEU A 260 -28.15 16.38 7.64
CA LEU A 260 -28.10 14.99 7.18
C LEU A 260 -26.75 14.34 7.48
N ALA A 261 -25.64 15.07 7.29
CA ALA A 261 -24.30 14.59 7.58
C ALA A 261 -24.07 14.31 9.08
N GLN A 262 -24.64 15.12 9.98
CA GLN A 262 -24.46 14.95 11.43
C GLN A 262 -24.98 13.62 11.96
N VAL A 263 -26.06 13.08 11.39
CA VAL A 263 -26.67 11.82 11.83
C VAL A 263 -26.12 10.58 11.11
N GLN A 264 -25.30 10.77 10.07
CA GLN A 264 -24.72 9.67 9.29
C GLN A 264 -23.38 9.26 9.90
N ASP A 265 -23.28 8.05 10.47
CA ASP A 265 -22.03 7.54 11.04
C ASP A 265 -21.08 6.99 9.95
N GLU A 266 -21.63 6.25 8.99
CA GLU A 266 -20.92 5.76 7.80
C GLU A 266 -20.93 6.82 6.69
N PHE A 267 -20.19 7.91 6.92
CA PHE A 267 -20.21 9.11 6.06
C PHE A 267 -19.42 8.97 4.76
N ALA A 268 -18.23 8.36 4.82
CA ALA A 268 -17.35 8.17 3.67
C ALA A 268 -17.55 6.78 3.05
N PHE A 269 -17.54 5.75 3.91
CA PHE A 269 -17.65 4.36 3.52
C PHE A 269 -18.68 3.64 4.38
N LYS A 270 -19.54 2.88 3.71
CA LYS A 270 -20.41 1.89 4.31
C LYS A 270 -19.70 0.55 4.36
N THR A 271 -19.73 -0.11 5.52
CA THR A 271 -19.15 -1.44 5.70
C THR A 271 -20.09 -2.48 5.09
N ILE A 272 -19.59 -3.20 4.08
CA ILE A 272 -20.32 -4.31 3.45
C ILE A 272 -19.97 -5.62 4.15
N ASP A 273 -18.68 -5.82 4.40
CA ASP A 273 -18.15 -6.98 5.13
C ASP A 273 -17.17 -6.49 6.20
N PRO A 274 -17.47 -6.67 7.50
CA PRO A 274 -16.61 -6.22 8.59
C PRO A 274 -15.37 -7.11 8.73
N ALA A 275 -14.34 -6.60 9.40
CA ALA A 275 -13.13 -7.38 9.63
C ALA A 275 -13.37 -8.54 10.60
N VAL A 276 -12.85 -9.71 10.25
CA VAL A 276 -12.84 -10.91 11.09
C VAL A 276 -11.42 -11.26 11.50
N VAL A 277 -11.28 -11.96 12.62
CA VAL A 277 -9.97 -12.45 13.07
C VAL A 277 -9.55 -13.58 12.12
N PRO A 278 -8.44 -13.44 11.39
CA PRO A 278 -8.01 -14.46 10.45
C PRO A 278 -7.52 -15.72 11.16
N GLU A 279 -8.02 -16.87 10.73
CA GLU A 279 -7.59 -18.19 11.23
C GLU A 279 -6.35 -18.70 10.48
N GLU A 280 -6.19 -18.28 9.22
CA GLU A 280 -5.06 -18.69 8.38
C GLU A 280 -3.98 -17.61 8.31
N LYS A 281 -2.72 -18.05 8.30
CA LYS A 281 -1.59 -17.15 8.07
C LYS A 281 -1.57 -16.64 6.63
N ALA A 282 -1.36 -15.35 6.47
CA ALA A 282 -1.20 -14.71 5.16
C ALA A 282 0.23 -14.83 4.62
N GLY A 283 1.23 -14.86 5.50
CA GLY A 283 2.64 -14.91 5.09
C GLY A 283 3.60 -15.40 6.18
N PRO A 284 4.89 -15.54 5.84
CA PRO A 284 5.43 -15.53 4.48
C PRO A 284 5.07 -16.81 3.71
N LYS A 285 5.04 -16.73 2.37
CA LYS A 285 4.86 -17.89 1.49
C LYS A 285 6.13 -18.75 1.47
N ARG A 286 6.36 -19.51 2.55
CA ARG A 286 7.60 -20.28 2.79
C ARG A 286 7.98 -21.19 1.62
N ALA A 287 7.01 -21.87 1.02
CA ALA A 287 7.24 -22.72 -0.16
C ALA A 287 7.82 -21.93 -1.34
N LEU A 288 7.30 -20.73 -1.62
CA LEU A 288 7.79 -19.85 -2.68
C LEU A 288 9.23 -19.40 -2.40
N ILE A 289 9.56 -19.06 -1.14
CA ILE A 289 10.92 -18.69 -0.73
C ILE A 289 11.90 -19.83 -1.02
N CYS A 290 11.56 -21.06 -0.64
CA CYS A 290 12.42 -22.23 -0.88
C CYS A 290 12.62 -22.48 -2.39
N VAL A 291 11.55 -22.39 -3.20
CA VAL A 291 11.64 -22.58 -4.65
C VAL A 291 12.55 -21.52 -5.30
N LEU A 292 12.39 -20.24 -4.91
CA LEU A 292 13.23 -19.16 -5.42
C LEU A 292 14.68 -19.30 -4.99
N ALA A 293 14.94 -19.73 -3.75
CA ALA A 293 16.30 -19.98 -3.27
C ALA A 293 16.99 -21.09 -4.08
N VAL A 294 16.30 -22.21 -4.31
CA VAL A 294 16.81 -23.32 -5.15
C VAL A 294 17.09 -22.85 -6.57
N LEU A 295 16.17 -22.09 -7.17
CA LEU A 295 16.32 -21.56 -8.53
C LEU A 295 17.54 -20.65 -8.63
N LEU A 296 17.72 -19.72 -7.68
CA LEU A 296 18.88 -18.84 -7.62
C LEU A 296 20.19 -19.61 -7.44
N GLY A 297 20.22 -20.61 -6.55
CA GLY A 297 21.39 -21.47 -6.34
C GLY A 297 21.78 -22.28 -7.57
N GLY A 298 20.79 -22.76 -8.32
CA GLY A 298 20.97 -23.45 -9.59
C GLY A 298 21.51 -22.52 -10.69
N MET A 299 20.91 -21.34 -10.86
CA MET A 299 21.37 -20.34 -11.82
C MET A 299 22.80 -19.86 -11.54
N LEU A 300 23.12 -19.59 -10.26
CA LEU A 300 24.48 -19.23 -9.85
C LEU A 300 25.47 -20.38 -10.11
N GLY A 301 25.07 -21.62 -9.80
CA GLY A 301 25.87 -22.81 -10.09
C GLY A 301 26.18 -22.94 -11.59
N MET A 302 25.16 -22.78 -12.44
CA MET A 302 25.32 -22.80 -13.90
C MET A 302 26.25 -21.66 -14.36
N GLY A 303 26.06 -20.45 -13.85
CA GLY A 303 26.90 -19.29 -14.18
C GLY A 303 28.37 -19.52 -13.85
N ILE A 304 28.68 -20.03 -12.65
CA ILE A 304 30.06 -20.35 -12.24
C ILE A 304 30.70 -21.37 -13.19
N VAL A 305 29.95 -22.42 -13.56
CA VAL A 305 30.45 -23.45 -14.47
C VAL A 305 30.72 -22.89 -15.88
N LEU A 306 29.81 -22.06 -16.40
CA LEU A 306 29.97 -21.44 -17.72
C LEU A 306 31.13 -20.44 -17.75
N ILE A 307 31.30 -19.63 -16.71
CA ILE A 307 32.44 -18.72 -16.58
C ILE A 307 33.75 -19.52 -16.56
N ARG A 308 33.82 -20.58 -15.75
CA ARG A 308 35.01 -21.44 -15.69
C ARG A 308 35.31 -22.08 -17.05
N PHE A 309 34.28 -22.52 -17.76
CA PHE A 309 34.42 -23.08 -19.11
C PHE A 309 34.94 -22.04 -20.11
N ALA A 310 34.41 -20.81 -20.09
CA ALA A 310 34.85 -19.73 -20.97
C ALA A 310 36.34 -19.36 -20.75
N PHE A 311 36.81 -19.35 -19.50
CA PHE A 311 38.23 -19.12 -19.21
C PHE A 311 39.11 -20.30 -19.62
N THR A 312 38.63 -21.55 -19.50
CA THR A 312 39.39 -22.74 -19.90
C THR A 312 39.51 -22.90 -21.42
N LYS A 313 38.58 -22.31 -22.21
CA LYS A 313 38.62 -22.32 -23.68
C LYS A 313 39.60 -21.27 -24.25
N LYS A 314 40.07 -20.33 -23.42
CA LYS A 314 40.93 -19.21 -23.84
C LYS A 314 42.43 -19.51 -23.72
N ASP A 315 42.77 -20.59 -23.03
CA ASP A 315 44.12 -21.20 -22.95
C ASP A 315 44.23 -22.38 -23.93
#